data_AF-A0AA39NZM6-F1
#
_entry.id   AF-A0AA39NZM6-F1
#
_cell.length_a   1.000
_cell.length_b   1.000
_cell.length_c   1.000
_cell.angle_alpha   90.00
_cell.angle_beta   90.00
_cell.angle_gamma   90.00
#
_symmetry.space_group_name_H-M   'P 1'
#
loop_
_entity.id
_entity.type
_entity.pdbx_description
1 polymer ?
#
loop_
_entity_poly.entity_id
_entity_poly.type
_entity_poly.pdbx_seq_one_letter_code
_entity_poly.pdbx_strand_id
1 'polypeptide(L)'
;PYFFTIALLVYVTIAQQHNPEPIVNGTADDGWQWFPDVIDATAYPNWVVDEDAGGYLPIYKMAGLNKTEVTRAVIVLNGKDRTCWSDWTAMNNALYNATDDDTTIECSHISIMAPCFFTEADLDAGAAQDDQLIWDNMTWISGHSNVADCPSNFSTYNVLNSLIAYYMNTTVYPNLQVVVVAGHSAGSQMTQHYVALRLSTEDDDRLHFWITNPGSLCWLTSDHPFPDDDCDGIDDFKYGLTSNFPAYAAANAHVLEWEGIIERYNWRMISYAWGLEDHGDSDPQCQAKTQGNTHLERGQYFVSMLEDMGGIPNCTVVDWVPDIAHDAFGMMASNVGVDKVRISTY
;
A
#
# COMPACT_ATOMS: atom_id res chain seq x y z
N PRO A 1 -37.11 -57.02 -0.15
CA PRO A 1 -36.38 -56.15 -1.11
C PRO A 1 -36.42 -54.69 -0.63
N TYR A 2 -35.51 -54.33 0.28
CA TYR A 2 -35.29 -52.94 0.65
C TYR A 2 -33.80 -52.68 0.49
N PHE A 3 -33.45 -52.04 -0.63
CA PHE A 3 -32.12 -51.50 -0.86
C PHE A 3 -32.01 -50.20 -0.08
N PHE A 4 -31.16 -50.19 0.95
CA PHE A 4 -30.66 -48.95 1.53
C PHE A 4 -29.50 -48.48 0.65
N THR A 5 -29.73 -47.45 -0.14
CA THR A 5 -28.68 -46.71 -0.83
C THR A 5 -28.01 -45.80 0.21
N ILE A 6 -26.81 -46.17 0.64
CA ILE A 6 -25.95 -45.28 1.42
C ILE A 6 -25.35 -44.30 0.42
N ALA A 7 -25.84 -43.06 0.41
CA ALA A 7 -25.16 -41.95 -0.26
C ALA A 7 -23.94 -41.58 0.59
N LEU A 8 -22.74 -41.92 0.12
CA LEU A 8 -21.50 -41.38 0.66
C LEU A 8 -21.42 -39.92 0.21
N LEU A 9 -21.73 -38.99 1.12
CA LEU A 9 -21.32 -37.59 1.00
C LEU A 9 -19.81 -37.53 1.26
N VAL A 10 -19.03 -37.51 0.19
CA VAL A 10 -17.61 -37.14 0.26
C VAL A 10 -17.56 -35.64 0.46
N TYR A 11 -17.43 -35.19 1.70
CA TYR A 11 -16.97 -33.83 1.98
C TYR A 11 -15.49 -33.80 1.65
N VAL A 12 -15.15 -33.27 0.47
CA VAL A 12 -13.78 -32.81 0.23
C VAL A 12 -13.65 -31.51 1.00
N THR A 13 -13.14 -31.57 2.22
CA THR A 13 -12.58 -30.39 2.87
C THR A 13 -11.36 -30.00 2.05
N ILE A 14 -11.52 -29.03 1.14
CA ILE A 14 -10.39 -28.35 0.54
C ILE A 14 -9.70 -27.65 1.71
N ALA A 15 -8.43 -27.97 1.94
CA ALA A 15 -7.67 -27.27 2.97
C ALA A 15 -7.44 -25.84 2.48
N GLN A 16 -7.69 -24.86 3.35
CA GLN A 16 -7.36 -23.45 3.12
C GLN A 16 -5.93 -23.34 2.59
N GLN A 17 -5.76 -22.76 1.40
CA GLN A 17 -4.45 -22.57 0.80
C GLN A 17 -3.71 -21.49 1.58
N HIS A 18 -2.44 -21.74 1.89
CA HIS A 18 -1.57 -20.79 2.56
C HIS A 18 -0.16 -20.92 2.00
N ASN A 19 0.34 -19.85 1.39
CA ASN A 19 1.69 -19.81 0.84
C ASN A 19 2.67 -19.38 1.94
N PRO A 20 3.80 -20.08 2.11
CA PRO A 20 4.85 -19.65 3.01
C PRO A 20 5.57 -18.42 2.44
N GLU A 21 6.04 -17.56 3.35
CA GLU A 21 6.93 -16.47 2.99
C GLU A 21 8.31 -17.01 2.57
N PRO A 22 8.89 -16.52 1.46
CA PRO A 22 10.27 -16.81 1.12
C PRO A 22 11.24 -16.29 2.18
N ILE A 23 12.18 -17.12 2.60
CA ILE A 23 13.27 -16.72 3.49
C ILE A 23 14.41 -16.18 2.64
N VAL A 24 14.72 -14.89 2.80
CA VAL A 24 15.82 -14.21 2.12
C VAL A 24 16.85 -13.78 3.15
N ASN A 25 18.14 -14.00 2.87
CA ASN A 25 19.20 -13.49 3.75
C ASN A 25 19.33 -11.97 3.57
N GLY A 26 19.57 -11.27 4.67
CA GLY A 26 19.71 -9.82 4.69
C GLY A 26 18.96 -9.20 5.84
N THR A 27 18.92 -7.87 5.86
CA THR A 27 18.14 -7.08 6.81
C THR A 27 17.66 -5.80 6.13
N ALA A 28 16.73 -5.08 6.76
CA ALA A 28 16.33 -3.75 6.29
C ALA A 28 17.49 -2.75 6.24
N ASP A 29 18.52 -2.91 7.07
CA ASP A 29 19.65 -1.98 7.16
C ASP A 29 20.79 -2.37 6.21
N ASP A 30 21.12 -3.66 6.11
CA ASP A 30 22.22 -4.18 5.28
C ASP A 30 21.79 -4.56 3.85
N GLY A 31 20.48 -4.52 3.58
CA GLY A 31 19.87 -4.93 2.32
C GLY A 31 19.65 -6.43 2.20
N TRP A 32 18.86 -6.80 1.19
CA TRP A 32 18.52 -8.20 0.89
C TRP A 32 19.41 -8.81 -0.19
N GLN A 33 19.76 -10.09 -0.05
CA GLN A 33 20.76 -10.72 -0.91
C GLN A 33 20.25 -11.17 -2.29
N TRP A 34 18.93 -11.34 -2.47
CA TRP A 34 18.34 -11.66 -3.76
C TRP A 34 16.85 -11.35 -3.80
N PHE A 35 16.30 -11.23 -5.01
CA PHE A 35 14.87 -11.14 -5.28
C PHE A 35 14.28 -12.56 -5.44
N PRO A 36 13.48 -13.08 -4.48
CA PRO A 36 13.09 -14.49 -4.47
C PRO A 36 11.97 -14.82 -5.47
N ASP A 37 11.79 -16.09 -5.79
CA ASP A 37 10.53 -16.55 -6.40
C ASP A 37 9.42 -16.61 -5.33
N VAL A 38 8.19 -16.28 -5.73
CA VAL A 38 7.02 -16.36 -4.84
C VAL A 38 5.92 -17.19 -5.51
N ILE A 39 5.28 -18.06 -4.73
CA ILE A 39 4.19 -18.91 -5.20
C ILE A 39 3.03 -18.03 -5.70
N ASP A 40 2.45 -18.40 -6.84
CA ASP A 40 1.35 -17.71 -7.54
C ASP A 40 1.68 -16.31 -8.09
N ALA A 41 2.94 -15.88 -7.96
CA ALA A 41 3.45 -14.65 -8.55
C ALA A 41 4.36 -14.95 -9.74
N THR A 42 4.31 -14.08 -10.74
CA THR A 42 5.40 -13.91 -11.71
C THR A 42 6.26 -12.74 -11.26
N ALA A 43 7.56 -12.99 -11.07
CA ALA A 43 8.56 -11.97 -10.83
C ALA A 43 8.93 -11.24 -12.14
N TYR A 44 8.92 -9.91 -12.10
CA TYR A 44 9.39 -9.04 -13.18
C TYR A 44 10.49 -8.14 -12.62
N PRO A 45 11.77 -8.56 -12.67
CA PRO A 45 12.86 -7.77 -12.09
C PRO A 45 13.00 -6.39 -12.77
N ASN A 46 12.72 -6.31 -14.08
CA ASN A 46 12.89 -5.08 -14.85
C ASN A 46 11.53 -4.64 -15.44
N TRP A 47 10.51 -4.44 -14.60
CA TRP A 47 9.23 -3.93 -15.07
C TRP A 47 9.36 -2.46 -15.46
N VAL A 48 8.87 -2.12 -16.65
CA VAL A 48 9.04 -0.80 -17.25
C VAL A 48 8.07 0.19 -16.61
N VAL A 49 8.61 1.19 -15.91
CA VAL A 49 7.86 2.29 -15.31
C VAL A 49 7.44 3.30 -16.37
N ASP A 50 8.35 3.61 -17.28
CA ASP A 50 8.15 4.55 -18.38
C ASP A 50 9.00 4.10 -19.58
N GLU A 51 8.34 3.75 -20.68
CA GLU A 51 8.99 3.26 -21.90
C GLU A 51 9.86 4.34 -22.59
N ASP A 52 9.49 5.61 -22.46
CA ASP A 52 10.16 6.72 -23.12
C ASP A 52 11.38 7.20 -22.31
N ALA A 53 11.26 7.18 -20.98
CA ALA A 53 12.29 7.67 -20.08
C ALA A 53 13.25 6.59 -19.57
N GLY A 54 12.89 5.30 -19.71
CA GLY A 54 13.80 4.17 -19.52
C GLY A 54 14.03 3.71 -18.07
N GLY A 55 13.01 3.79 -17.20
CA GLY A 55 13.11 3.40 -15.79
C GLY A 55 12.53 2.01 -15.51
N TYR A 56 13.24 1.19 -14.74
CA TYR A 56 12.81 -0.16 -14.37
C TYR A 56 12.65 -0.32 -12.86
N LEU A 57 11.70 -1.13 -12.43
CA LEU A 57 11.53 -1.52 -11.03
C LEU A 57 11.18 -3.01 -10.93
N PRO A 58 11.69 -3.75 -9.95
CA PRO A 58 11.18 -5.08 -9.64
C PRO A 58 9.73 -5.03 -9.16
N ILE A 59 8.89 -5.89 -9.72
CA ILE A 59 7.55 -6.14 -9.20
C ILE A 59 7.26 -7.65 -9.14
N TYR A 60 6.37 -8.03 -8.23
CA TYR A 60 5.57 -9.25 -8.37
C TYR A 60 4.20 -8.93 -8.94
N LYS A 61 3.66 -9.86 -9.72
CA LYS A 61 2.27 -9.77 -10.21
C LYS A 61 1.65 -11.16 -10.25
N MET A 62 0.36 -11.24 -9.95
CA MET A 62 -0.40 -12.49 -10.03
C MET A 62 -0.16 -13.23 -11.36
N ALA A 63 0.16 -14.52 -11.27
CA ALA A 63 0.44 -15.37 -12.41
C ALA A 63 -0.84 -15.89 -13.06
N GLY A 64 -0.78 -16.20 -14.36
CA GLY A 64 -1.80 -17.01 -15.04
C GLY A 64 -3.17 -16.37 -15.29
N LEU A 65 -3.38 -15.10 -14.94
CA LEU A 65 -4.69 -14.46 -15.10
C LEU A 65 -5.05 -14.16 -16.56
N ASN A 66 -6.33 -14.36 -16.89
CA ASN A 66 -6.94 -13.75 -18.07
C ASN A 66 -7.28 -12.28 -17.75
N LYS A 67 -6.49 -11.34 -18.30
CA LYS A 67 -6.66 -9.90 -18.03
C LYS A 67 -8.06 -9.37 -18.35
N THR A 68 -8.78 -9.96 -19.30
CA THR A 68 -10.14 -9.52 -19.62
C THR A 68 -11.16 -9.93 -18.56
N GLU A 69 -10.85 -10.89 -17.70
CA GLU A 69 -11.74 -11.34 -16.62
C GLU A 69 -11.41 -10.66 -15.29
N VAL A 70 -10.30 -9.92 -15.22
CA VAL A 70 -9.95 -9.16 -14.02
C VAL A 70 -10.94 -8.03 -13.80
N THR A 71 -11.57 -8.02 -12.63
CA THR A 71 -12.55 -7.03 -12.21
C THR A 71 -12.06 -6.19 -11.04
N ARG A 72 -11.03 -6.66 -10.31
CA ARG A 72 -10.37 -5.91 -9.24
C ARG A 72 -8.86 -6.10 -9.28
N ALA A 73 -8.13 -5.03 -9.02
CA ALA A 73 -6.68 -5.02 -8.89
C ALA A 73 -6.26 -4.49 -7.52
N VAL A 74 -5.19 -5.04 -6.95
CA VAL A 74 -4.58 -4.55 -5.70
C VAL A 74 -3.08 -4.34 -5.93
N ILE A 75 -2.61 -3.12 -5.71
CA ILE A 75 -1.18 -2.79 -5.64
C ILE A 75 -0.82 -2.75 -4.16
N VAL A 76 -0.08 -3.74 -3.66
CA VAL A 76 0.34 -3.81 -2.25
C VAL A 76 1.77 -3.29 -2.09
N LEU A 77 1.93 -2.26 -1.26
CA LEU A 77 3.21 -1.56 -1.03
C LEU A 77 3.94 -2.16 0.16
N ASN A 78 5.25 -2.32 0.04
CA ASN A 78 6.08 -2.92 1.07
C ASN A 78 6.15 -2.11 2.37
N GLY A 79 6.36 -2.80 3.49
CA GLY A 79 6.73 -2.19 4.76
C GLY A 79 8.15 -1.61 4.78
N LYS A 80 8.61 -1.17 5.97
CA LYS A 80 9.94 -0.56 6.17
C LYS A 80 11.07 -1.48 5.71
N ASP A 81 10.85 -2.78 5.88
CA ASP A 81 11.85 -3.80 5.59
C ASP A 81 12.04 -4.04 4.09
N ARG A 82 11.23 -3.43 3.21
CA ARG A 82 11.33 -3.55 1.75
C ARG A 82 11.16 -4.98 1.21
N THR A 83 10.51 -5.82 2.00
CA THR A 83 10.16 -7.20 1.66
C THR A 83 8.87 -7.26 0.85
N CYS A 84 8.88 -6.73 -0.37
CA CYS A 84 7.71 -6.74 -1.27
C CYS A 84 7.12 -8.14 -1.52
N TRP A 85 7.94 -9.21 -1.44
CA TRP A 85 7.46 -10.60 -1.51
C TRP A 85 6.63 -11.01 -0.30
N SER A 86 6.91 -10.45 0.88
CA SER A 86 6.20 -10.71 2.12
C SER A 86 4.81 -10.11 2.07
N ASP A 87 4.73 -8.82 1.74
CA ASP A 87 3.47 -8.09 1.58
C ASP A 87 2.62 -8.68 0.44
N TRP A 88 3.27 -9.14 -0.64
CA TRP A 88 2.62 -9.91 -1.69
C TRP A 88 1.99 -11.21 -1.17
N THR A 89 2.77 -12.00 -0.44
CA THR A 89 2.34 -13.30 0.12
C THR A 89 1.19 -13.10 1.10
N ALA A 90 1.27 -12.09 1.96
CA ALA A 90 0.23 -11.74 2.92
C ALA A 90 -1.10 -11.40 2.21
N MET A 91 -1.05 -10.54 1.18
CA MET A 91 -2.25 -10.18 0.42
C MET A 91 -2.83 -11.37 -0.37
N ASN A 92 -1.98 -12.23 -0.92
CA ASN A 92 -2.44 -13.43 -1.62
C ASN A 92 -3.07 -14.47 -0.65
N ASN A 93 -2.50 -14.62 0.54
CA ASN A 93 -3.10 -15.46 1.58
C ASN A 93 -4.45 -14.90 2.06
N ALA A 94 -4.58 -13.58 2.15
CA ALA A 94 -5.87 -12.95 2.42
C ALA A 94 -6.91 -13.25 1.33
N LEU A 95 -6.50 -13.30 0.05
CA LEU A 95 -7.38 -13.72 -1.04
C LEU A 95 -7.80 -15.19 -0.90
N TYR A 96 -6.92 -16.10 -0.49
CA TYR A 96 -7.32 -17.48 -0.20
C TYR A 96 -8.35 -17.57 0.92
N ASN A 97 -8.16 -16.84 2.01
CA ASN A 97 -9.12 -16.76 3.10
C ASN A 97 -10.48 -16.26 2.60
N ALA A 98 -10.46 -15.19 1.80
CA ALA A 98 -11.66 -14.62 1.20
C ALA A 98 -12.45 -15.66 0.40
N THR A 99 -11.76 -16.44 -0.44
CA THR A 99 -12.41 -17.45 -1.30
C THR A 99 -12.84 -18.72 -0.57
N ASP A 100 -12.17 -19.06 0.53
CA ASP A 100 -12.57 -20.17 1.40
C ASP A 100 -13.84 -19.79 2.17
N ASP A 101 -13.92 -18.55 2.66
CA ASP A 101 -15.07 -18.01 3.40
C ASP A 101 -16.27 -17.69 2.49
N ASP A 102 -16.02 -17.21 1.27
CA ASP A 102 -17.05 -16.83 0.30
C ASP A 102 -16.74 -17.38 -1.11
N THR A 103 -17.39 -18.49 -1.45
CA THR A 103 -17.27 -19.17 -2.76
C THR A 103 -17.75 -18.34 -3.95
N THR A 104 -18.35 -17.16 -3.74
CA THR A 104 -18.72 -16.25 -4.84
C THR A 104 -17.55 -15.38 -5.30
N ILE A 105 -16.45 -15.36 -4.53
CA ILE A 105 -15.22 -14.65 -4.89
C ILE A 105 -14.39 -15.56 -5.80
N GLU A 106 -14.24 -15.14 -7.05
CA GLU A 106 -13.42 -15.83 -8.04
C GLU A 106 -11.98 -15.29 -7.99
N CYS A 107 -11.03 -16.05 -7.44
CA CYS A 107 -9.61 -15.69 -7.40
C CYS A 107 -9.07 -15.24 -8.77
N SER A 108 -9.53 -15.88 -9.86
CA SER A 108 -9.11 -15.57 -11.23
C SER A 108 -9.52 -14.17 -11.71
N HIS A 109 -10.44 -13.49 -11.02
CA HIS A 109 -10.87 -12.13 -11.32
C HIS A 109 -10.10 -11.06 -10.52
N ILE A 110 -9.24 -11.47 -9.60
CA ILE A 110 -8.50 -10.56 -8.72
C ILE A 110 -7.02 -10.59 -9.12
N SER A 111 -6.53 -9.46 -9.63
CA SER A 111 -5.10 -9.26 -9.83
C SER A 111 -4.51 -8.60 -8.60
N ILE A 112 -3.41 -9.11 -8.11
CA ILE A 112 -2.62 -8.41 -7.12
C ILE A 112 -1.26 -8.10 -7.81
N MET A 113 -0.59 -7.02 -7.42
CA MET A 113 0.78 -6.65 -7.77
C MET A 113 1.52 -6.07 -6.55
N ALA A 114 2.82 -6.32 -6.43
CA ALA A 114 3.67 -5.75 -5.38
C ALA A 114 4.95 -5.14 -5.98
N PRO A 115 5.07 -3.80 -6.06
CA PRO A 115 6.34 -3.14 -6.38
C PRO A 115 7.36 -3.26 -5.24
N CYS A 116 8.64 -3.34 -5.59
CA CYS A 116 9.74 -3.40 -4.63
C CYS A 116 10.54 -2.10 -4.66
N PHE A 117 10.28 -1.20 -3.71
CA PHE A 117 11.01 0.06 -3.59
C PHE A 117 12.36 -0.14 -2.90
N PHE A 118 13.28 -0.79 -3.60
CA PHE A 118 14.63 -1.08 -3.11
C PHE A 118 15.49 0.17 -2.95
N THR A 119 16.49 0.03 -2.08
CA THR A 119 17.47 1.08 -1.76
C THR A 119 18.88 0.67 -2.18
N GLU A 120 19.83 1.60 -2.04
CA GLU A 120 21.25 1.33 -2.31
C GLU A 120 21.77 0.11 -1.54
N ALA A 121 21.26 -0.11 -0.32
CA ALA A 121 21.60 -1.31 0.47
C ALA A 121 21.16 -2.60 -0.22
N ASP A 122 19.99 -2.64 -0.84
CA ASP A 122 19.49 -3.82 -1.55
C ASP A 122 20.24 -4.04 -2.87
N LEU A 123 20.72 -2.97 -3.51
CA LEU A 123 21.62 -3.04 -4.65
C LEU A 123 22.97 -3.65 -4.26
N ASP A 124 23.57 -3.13 -3.18
CA ASP A 124 24.85 -3.62 -2.66
C ASP A 124 24.77 -5.08 -2.18
N ALA A 125 23.64 -5.47 -1.59
CA ALA A 125 23.42 -6.82 -1.10
C ALA A 125 23.08 -7.83 -2.20
N GLY A 126 22.42 -7.41 -3.28
CA GLY A 126 22.16 -8.20 -4.49
C GLY A 126 20.70 -8.48 -4.83
N ALA A 127 19.73 -7.92 -4.09
CA ALA A 127 18.31 -8.01 -4.45
C ALA A 127 17.91 -7.07 -5.58
N ALA A 128 18.59 -5.93 -5.73
CA ALA A 128 18.38 -4.99 -6.84
C ALA A 128 19.49 -5.07 -7.91
N GLN A 129 19.28 -4.39 -9.05
CA GLN A 129 20.21 -4.38 -10.20
C GLN A 129 20.55 -2.94 -10.62
N ASP A 130 21.73 -2.74 -11.23
CA ASP A 130 22.30 -1.42 -11.57
C ASP A 130 21.41 -0.53 -12.47
N ASP A 131 20.51 -1.12 -13.25
CA ASP A 131 19.61 -0.42 -14.17
C ASP A 131 18.22 -0.15 -13.58
N GLN A 132 18.00 -0.49 -12.32
CA GLN A 132 16.73 -0.28 -11.64
C GLN A 132 16.69 1.10 -10.95
N LEU A 133 15.48 1.61 -10.77
CA LEU A 133 15.22 2.74 -9.91
C LEU A 133 15.52 2.33 -8.45
N ILE A 134 16.35 3.12 -7.79
CA ILE A 134 16.80 2.90 -6.41
C ILE A 134 16.57 4.17 -5.59
N TRP A 135 16.23 4.04 -4.31
CA TRP A 135 16.04 5.18 -3.41
C TRP A 135 17.05 5.18 -2.27
N ASP A 136 17.30 6.37 -1.71
CA ASP A 136 18.09 6.48 -0.48
C ASP A 136 17.22 6.11 0.73
N ASN A 137 17.63 5.09 1.48
CA ASN A 137 17.08 4.72 2.79
C ASN A 137 15.53 4.73 2.87
N MET A 138 14.93 5.73 3.53
CA MET A 138 13.48 5.85 3.73
C MET A 138 12.81 6.87 2.78
N THR A 139 13.56 7.45 1.84
CA THR A 139 13.08 8.52 0.95
C THR A 139 11.97 8.04 0.01
N TRP A 140 11.91 6.73 -0.26
CA TRP A 140 10.88 6.07 -1.06
C TRP A 140 9.46 6.28 -0.48
N ILE A 141 9.33 6.34 0.85
CA ILE A 141 8.05 6.57 1.56
C ILE A 141 7.48 7.96 1.25
N SER A 142 8.34 8.91 0.89
CA SER A 142 8.01 10.34 0.85
C SER A 142 8.04 10.89 -0.58
N GLY A 143 8.01 10.03 -1.60
CA GLY A 143 7.89 10.52 -2.98
C GLY A 143 9.14 11.19 -3.53
N HIS A 144 10.31 10.98 -2.93
CA HIS A 144 11.56 11.52 -3.47
C HIS A 144 11.90 10.89 -4.81
N SER A 145 12.69 11.61 -5.59
CA SER A 145 13.35 11.08 -6.79
C SER A 145 14.28 9.92 -6.41
N ASN A 146 14.39 8.95 -7.31
CA ASN A 146 15.40 7.90 -7.23
C ASN A 146 16.81 8.52 -7.25
N VAL A 147 17.77 7.78 -6.69
CA VAL A 147 19.19 8.16 -6.60
C VAL A 147 20.08 7.44 -7.61
N ALA A 148 19.50 6.62 -8.49
CA ALA A 148 20.24 5.98 -9.57
C ALA A 148 20.67 7.02 -10.63
N ASP A 149 21.81 6.77 -11.27
CA ASP A 149 22.37 7.69 -12.28
C ASP A 149 21.48 7.83 -13.52
N CYS A 150 20.82 6.75 -13.94
CA CYS A 150 19.98 6.73 -15.13
C CYS A 150 18.84 5.69 -15.03
N PRO A 151 17.58 6.09 -15.22
CA PRO A 151 17.11 7.46 -15.38
C PRO A 151 17.01 8.19 -14.03
N SER A 152 17.50 9.43 -13.98
CA SER A 152 17.36 10.28 -12.80
C SER A 152 15.97 10.91 -12.71
N ASN A 153 15.62 11.42 -11.54
CA ASN A 153 14.38 12.20 -11.29
C ASN A 153 13.06 11.43 -11.38
N PHE A 154 13.06 10.10 -11.26
CA PHE A 154 11.80 9.35 -11.07
C PHE A 154 11.40 9.31 -9.61
N SER A 155 10.30 9.95 -9.25
CA SER A 155 9.70 9.81 -7.92
C SER A 155 9.06 8.43 -7.74
N THR A 156 9.03 7.90 -6.51
CA THR A 156 8.16 6.75 -6.21
C THR A 156 6.70 7.00 -6.55
N TYR A 157 6.23 8.25 -6.50
CA TYR A 157 4.87 8.60 -6.89
C TYR A 157 4.67 8.63 -8.41
N ASN A 158 5.74 8.84 -9.21
CA ASN A 158 5.68 8.59 -10.65
C ASN A 158 5.51 7.09 -10.91
N VAL A 159 6.20 6.24 -10.16
CA VAL A 159 6.00 4.78 -10.26
C VAL A 159 4.56 4.39 -9.94
N LEU A 160 3.99 4.90 -8.83
CA LEU A 160 2.59 4.63 -8.49
C LEU A 160 1.63 5.09 -9.59
N ASN A 161 1.86 6.26 -10.21
CA ASN A 161 1.07 6.69 -11.37
C ASN A 161 1.12 5.65 -12.50
N SER A 162 2.29 5.13 -12.84
CA SER A 162 2.45 4.13 -13.91
C SER A 162 1.79 2.79 -13.59
N LEU A 163 1.91 2.30 -12.35
CA LEU A 163 1.28 1.05 -11.91
C LEU A 163 -0.26 1.17 -11.93
N ILE A 164 -0.79 2.32 -11.51
CA ILE A 164 -2.23 2.60 -11.58
C ILE A 164 -2.68 2.69 -13.05
N ALA A 165 -1.95 3.43 -13.89
CA ALA A 165 -2.27 3.55 -15.31
C ALA A 165 -2.24 2.20 -16.04
N TYR A 166 -1.33 1.30 -15.65
CA TYR A 166 -1.28 -0.07 -16.17
C TYR A 166 -2.60 -0.82 -15.96
N TYR A 167 -3.17 -0.73 -14.76
CA TYR A 167 -4.46 -1.35 -14.46
C TYR A 167 -5.64 -0.57 -15.08
N MET A 168 -5.63 0.76 -15.04
CA MET A 168 -6.72 1.58 -15.58
C MET A 168 -6.84 1.54 -17.11
N ASN A 169 -5.88 0.96 -17.82
CA ASN A 169 -5.96 0.77 -19.27
C ASN A 169 -7.09 -0.22 -19.65
N THR A 170 -8.23 0.32 -20.06
CA THR A 170 -9.44 -0.44 -20.44
C THR A 170 -9.28 -1.29 -21.71
N THR A 171 -8.24 -1.06 -22.51
CA THR A 171 -7.91 -1.96 -23.64
C THR A 171 -7.28 -3.27 -23.13
N VAL A 172 -6.56 -3.21 -22.01
CA VAL A 172 -5.89 -4.37 -21.39
C VAL A 172 -6.80 -5.03 -20.35
N TYR A 173 -7.49 -4.23 -19.54
CA TYR A 173 -8.38 -4.64 -18.46
C TYR A 173 -9.79 -4.07 -18.64
N PRO A 174 -10.55 -4.54 -19.65
CA PRO A 174 -11.85 -3.96 -20.01
C PRO A 174 -12.94 -4.10 -18.94
N ASN A 175 -12.83 -5.06 -18.03
CA ASN A 175 -13.82 -5.33 -16.99
C ASN A 175 -13.38 -4.85 -15.59
N LEU A 176 -12.25 -4.15 -15.48
CA LEU A 176 -11.73 -3.68 -14.20
C LEU A 176 -12.62 -2.60 -13.60
N GLN A 177 -13.11 -2.86 -12.40
CA GLN A 177 -14.00 -1.98 -11.64
C GLN A 177 -13.25 -1.17 -10.59
N VAL A 178 -12.26 -1.77 -9.92
CA VAL A 178 -11.55 -1.13 -8.81
C VAL A 178 -10.06 -1.45 -8.84
N VAL A 179 -9.23 -0.44 -8.60
CA VAL A 179 -7.83 -0.56 -8.20
C VAL A 179 -7.72 -0.14 -6.75
N VAL A 180 -7.10 -0.98 -5.91
CA VAL A 180 -6.74 -0.64 -4.54
C VAL A 180 -5.24 -0.42 -4.45
N VAL A 181 -4.78 0.70 -3.91
CA VAL A 181 -3.40 0.86 -3.43
C VAL A 181 -3.41 0.61 -1.93
N ALA A 182 -2.83 -0.51 -1.52
CA ALA A 182 -2.81 -0.98 -0.15
C ALA A 182 -1.40 -0.88 0.43
N GLY A 183 -1.28 -0.52 1.70
CA GLY A 183 -0.02 -0.65 2.42
C GLY A 183 -0.25 -1.00 3.88
N HIS A 184 0.82 -1.45 4.53
CA HIS A 184 0.95 -1.56 5.98
C HIS A 184 2.20 -0.79 6.46
N SER A 185 2.17 -0.22 7.66
CA SER A 185 3.34 0.43 8.27
C SER A 185 3.93 1.53 7.37
N ALA A 186 5.20 1.44 6.97
CA ALA A 186 5.84 2.37 6.03
C ALA A 186 5.13 2.44 4.66
N GLY A 187 4.61 1.32 4.16
CA GLY A 187 3.81 1.29 2.93
C GLY A 187 2.52 2.11 3.07
N SER A 188 1.93 2.13 4.27
CA SER A 188 0.77 2.99 4.57
C SER A 188 1.10 4.46 4.66
N GLN A 189 2.25 4.81 5.23
CA GLN A 189 2.75 6.19 5.18
C GLN A 189 2.84 6.65 3.73
N MET A 190 3.48 5.84 2.87
CA MET A 190 3.61 6.12 1.45
C MET A 190 2.26 6.26 0.75
N THR A 191 1.33 5.33 1.00
CA THR A 191 -0.04 5.40 0.47
C THR A 191 -0.71 6.71 0.86
N GLN A 192 -0.67 7.11 2.14
CA GLN A 192 -1.31 8.34 2.60
C GLN A 192 -0.66 9.59 1.99
N HIS A 193 0.68 9.64 1.95
CA HIS A 193 1.38 10.77 1.35
C HIS A 193 1.06 10.90 -0.14
N TYR A 194 0.97 9.77 -0.85
CA TYR A 194 0.57 9.74 -2.25
C TYR A 194 -0.87 10.24 -2.44
N VAL A 195 -1.80 9.86 -1.55
CA VAL A 195 -3.17 10.40 -1.50
C VAL A 195 -3.17 11.91 -1.35
N ALA A 196 -2.36 12.49 -0.47
CA ALA A 196 -2.26 13.94 -0.32
C ALA A 196 -1.74 14.64 -1.60
N LEU A 197 -0.73 14.06 -2.24
CA LEU A 197 0.05 14.76 -3.24
C LEU A 197 -0.32 14.49 -4.70
N ARG A 198 -0.90 13.33 -5.02
CA ARG A 198 -1.22 12.96 -6.41
C ARG A 198 -2.24 13.92 -7.03
N LEU A 199 -2.21 14.07 -8.35
CA LEU A 199 -3.26 14.76 -9.09
C LEU A 199 -4.49 13.87 -9.26
N SER A 200 -5.67 14.47 -9.38
CA SER A 200 -6.90 13.76 -9.69
C SER A 200 -6.97 13.42 -11.18
N THR A 201 -7.51 12.26 -11.50
CA THR A 201 -7.80 11.83 -12.87
C THR A 201 -9.29 11.49 -13.02
N GLU A 202 -9.75 11.24 -14.25
CA GLU A 202 -11.14 10.87 -14.51
C GLU A 202 -11.53 9.50 -13.95
N ASP A 203 -10.55 8.63 -13.65
CA ASP A 203 -10.73 7.28 -13.11
C ASP A 203 -10.62 7.21 -11.57
N ASP A 204 -10.56 8.35 -10.88
CA ASP A 204 -10.39 8.40 -9.43
C ASP A 204 -11.56 7.76 -8.66
N ASP A 205 -12.73 7.60 -9.30
CA ASP A 205 -13.89 6.90 -8.73
C ASP A 205 -13.67 5.38 -8.62
N ARG A 206 -12.72 4.82 -9.38
CA ARG A 206 -12.31 3.41 -9.32
C ARG A 206 -11.04 3.20 -8.51
N LEU A 207 -10.43 4.24 -7.96
CA LEU A 207 -9.16 4.17 -7.25
C LEU A 207 -9.34 4.34 -5.74
N HIS A 208 -9.08 3.25 -5.03
CA HIS A 208 -9.23 3.15 -3.59
C HIS A 208 -7.86 3.07 -2.91
N PHE A 209 -7.76 3.62 -1.71
CA PHE A 209 -6.54 3.61 -0.90
C PHE A 209 -6.80 2.92 0.43
N TRP A 210 -5.96 1.95 0.78
CA TRP A 210 -6.04 1.27 2.08
C TRP A 210 -4.76 1.51 2.88
N ILE A 211 -4.94 2.17 4.02
CA ILE A 211 -3.87 2.69 4.87
C ILE A 211 -4.01 2.01 6.23
N THR A 212 -3.04 1.18 6.60
CA THR A 212 -3.10 0.33 7.80
C THR A 212 -1.88 0.49 8.71
N ASN A 213 -2.12 0.73 9.99
CA ASN A 213 -1.05 0.86 10.99
C ASN A 213 0.11 1.79 10.56
N PRO A 214 -0.13 2.97 9.95
CA PRO A 214 0.96 3.85 9.54
C PRO A 214 1.82 4.24 10.74
N GLY A 215 3.14 4.18 10.56
CA GLY A 215 4.11 4.55 11.60
C GLY A 215 3.97 6.00 12.03
N SER A 216 3.71 6.90 11.09
CA SER A 216 3.36 8.31 11.30
C SER A 216 2.38 8.72 10.20
N LEU A 217 1.73 9.87 10.33
CA LEU A 217 0.82 10.39 9.30
C LEU A 217 1.31 11.73 8.77
N CYS A 218 0.87 12.06 7.56
CA CYS A 218 0.86 13.44 7.09
C CYS A 218 -0.34 14.14 7.73
N TRP A 219 -0.06 14.95 8.75
CA TRP A 219 -1.05 15.73 9.48
C TRP A 219 -1.65 16.78 8.54
N LEU A 220 -2.98 16.93 8.61
CA LEU A 220 -3.72 17.75 7.65
C LEU A 220 -3.90 19.19 8.13
N THR A 221 -3.48 19.54 9.35
CA THR A 221 -3.54 20.88 9.91
C THR A 221 -2.23 21.21 10.64
N SER A 222 -2.10 22.41 11.20
CA SER A 222 -1.02 22.75 12.14
C SER A 222 -1.36 22.41 13.60
N ASP A 223 -2.56 21.88 13.86
CA ASP A 223 -3.06 21.64 15.21
C ASP A 223 -2.73 20.20 15.63
N HIS A 224 -1.56 20.03 16.24
CA HIS A 224 -1.09 18.73 16.73
C HIS A 224 -1.61 18.43 18.14
N PRO A 225 -1.93 17.16 18.47
CA PRO A 225 -2.40 16.78 19.80
C PRO A 225 -1.33 16.97 20.89
N PHE A 226 -0.06 16.87 20.53
CA PHE A 226 1.08 17.13 21.42
C PHE A 226 2.04 18.14 20.76
N PRO A 227 1.74 19.44 20.78
CA PRO A 227 2.60 20.45 20.17
C PRO A 227 3.99 20.47 20.84
N ASP A 228 5.02 20.71 20.04
CA ASP A 228 6.42 20.74 20.47
C ASP A 228 7.16 21.92 19.80
N ASP A 229 7.28 23.05 20.51
CA ASP A 229 7.92 24.26 19.99
C ASP A 229 9.43 24.07 19.71
N ASP A 230 10.06 23.03 20.25
CA ASP A 230 11.48 22.72 20.02
C ASP A 230 11.69 21.82 18.77
N CYS A 231 10.61 21.33 18.16
CA CYS A 231 10.67 20.49 16.97
C CYS A 231 10.54 21.34 15.70
N ASP A 232 11.67 21.54 15.01
CA ASP A 232 11.69 22.28 13.75
C ASP A 232 10.93 21.53 12.63
N GLY A 233 10.14 22.26 11.84
CA GLY A 233 9.50 21.74 10.64
C GLY A 233 8.41 20.69 10.91
N ILE A 234 7.70 20.75 12.04
CA ILE A 234 6.58 19.83 12.34
C ILE A 234 5.56 19.76 11.20
N ASP A 235 5.24 20.91 10.60
CA ASP A 235 4.23 20.97 9.54
C ASP A 235 4.83 20.80 8.12
N ASP A 236 6.13 20.54 8.02
CA ASP A 236 6.76 20.26 6.74
C ASP A 236 6.42 18.84 6.28
N PHE A 237 6.36 18.67 4.95
CA PHE A 237 6.24 17.35 4.38
C PHE A 237 7.48 16.51 4.77
N LYS A 238 7.35 15.26 5.22
CA LYS A 238 6.22 14.32 5.12
C LYS A 238 5.18 14.35 6.26
N TYR A 239 5.41 15.11 7.34
CA TYR A 239 4.56 15.08 8.54
C TYR A 239 3.43 16.10 8.52
N GLY A 240 3.51 17.10 7.66
CA GLY A 240 2.44 18.07 7.39
C GLY A 240 2.37 18.47 5.93
N LEU A 241 1.67 19.57 5.66
CA LEU A 241 1.35 20.07 4.32
C LEU A 241 1.76 21.55 4.13
N THR A 242 2.75 22.04 4.87
CA THR A 242 3.17 23.45 4.79
C THR A 242 4.27 23.68 3.76
N SER A 243 5.31 22.85 3.76
CA SER A 243 6.48 23.07 2.89
C SER A 243 7.26 21.76 2.62
N ASN A 244 8.42 21.86 1.95
CA ASN A 244 9.34 20.75 1.66
C ASN A 244 8.74 19.57 0.86
N PHE A 245 7.76 19.86 0.01
CA PHE A 245 7.17 18.86 -0.90
C PHE A 245 8.21 18.26 -1.86
N PRO A 246 8.11 16.96 -2.19
CA PRO A 246 8.98 16.34 -3.18
C PRO A 246 8.76 16.98 -4.56
N ALA A 247 9.76 16.90 -5.44
CA ALA A 247 9.72 17.46 -6.79
C ALA A 247 8.47 17.04 -7.58
N TYR A 248 7.96 15.82 -7.34
CA TYR A 248 6.70 15.30 -7.88
C TYR A 248 5.50 16.25 -7.67
N ALA A 249 5.40 16.86 -6.48
CA ALA A 249 4.24 17.65 -6.08
C ALA A 249 4.53 19.14 -5.90
N ALA A 250 5.79 19.56 -5.83
CA ALA A 250 6.16 20.94 -5.46
C ALA A 250 5.41 22.02 -6.26
N ALA A 251 5.32 21.87 -7.59
CA ALA A 251 4.61 22.84 -8.43
C ALA A 251 3.10 22.82 -8.19
N ASN A 252 2.51 21.64 -8.00
CA ASN A 252 1.07 21.50 -7.79
C ASN A 252 0.66 21.95 -6.38
N ALA A 253 1.43 21.60 -5.36
CA ALA A 253 1.20 22.01 -3.98
C ALA A 253 1.24 23.54 -3.84
N HIS A 254 2.17 24.20 -4.54
CA HIS A 254 2.20 25.68 -4.59
C HIS A 254 0.95 26.28 -5.24
N VAL A 255 0.39 25.65 -6.29
CA VAL A 255 -0.79 26.18 -7.00
C VAL A 255 -2.08 25.91 -6.23
N LEU A 256 -2.19 24.72 -5.62
CA LEU A 256 -3.37 24.28 -4.89
C LEU A 256 -3.46 24.91 -3.50
N GLU A 257 -2.30 25.26 -2.94
CA GLU A 257 -2.14 25.64 -1.54
C GLU A 257 -2.74 24.55 -0.62
N TRP A 258 -2.92 24.85 0.66
CA TRP A 258 -3.42 23.88 1.63
C TRP A 258 -4.87 23.48 1.32
N GLU A 259 -5.74 24.45 1.05
CA GLU A 259 -7.16 24.25 0.80
C GLU A 259 -7.42 23.31 -0.38
N GLY A 260 -6.70 23.49 -1.49
CA GLY A 260 -6.83 22.62 -2.67
C GLY A 260 -6.25 21.23 -2.47
N ILE A 261 -5.28 21.04 -1.57
CA ILE A 261 -4.81 19.72 -1.18
C ILE A 261 -5.89 19.00 -0.36
N ILE A 262 -6.44 19.67 0.67
CA ILE A 262 -7.46 19.10 1.55
C ILE A 262 -8.76 18.80 0.81
N GLU A 263 -9.20 19.70 -0.08
CA GLU A 263 -10.40 19.47 -0.90
C GLU A 263 -10.25 18.15 -1.68
N ARG A 264 -9.14 17.97 -2.40
CA ARG A 264 -8.91 16.74 -3.17
C ARG A 264 -8.78 15.53 -2.28
N TYR A 265 -8.08 15.65 -1.16
CA TYR A 265 -7.91 14.56 -0.20
C TYR A 265 -9.26 14.01 0.28
N ASN A 266 -10.17 14.89 0.66
CA ASN A 266 -11.49 14.54 1.19
C ASN A 266 -12.42 13.88 0.17
N TRP A 267 -12.17 14.05 -1.14
CA TRP A 267 -12.96 13.41 -2.21
C TRP A 267 -12.48 12.01 -2.59
N ARG A 268 -11.33 11.56 -2.09
CA ARG A 268 -10.78 10.25 -2.43
C ARG A 268 -11.45 9.12 -1.66
N MET A 269 -11.45 7.93 -2.24
CA MET A 269 -11.92 6.71 -1.58
C MET A 269 -10.83 6.15 -0.67
N ILE A 270 -10.90 6.45 0.62
CA ILE A 270 -9.86 6.10 1.60
C ILE A 270 -10.44 5.12 2.62
N SER A 271 -9.70 4.06 2.92
CA SER A 271 -9.98 3.16 4.04
C SER A 271 -8.79 3.22 4.98
N TYR A 272 -9.01 3.70 6.20
CA TYR A 272 -8.07 3.59 7.29
C TYR A 272 -8.38 2.37 8.13
N ALA A 273 -7.34 1.65 8.58
CA ALA A 273 -7.50 0.64 9.60
C ALA A 273 -6.34 0.65 10.60
N TRP A 274 -6.65 0.43 11.88
CA TRP A 274 -5.64 0.25 12.93
C TRP A 274 -5.90 -1.02 13.73
N GLY A 275 -4.86 -1.80 13.95
CA GLY A 275 -4.85 -2.88 14.92
C GLY A 275 -4.97 -2.34 16.34
N LEU A 276 -5.91 -2.86 17.13
CA LEU A 276 -6.17 -2.39 18.50
C LEU A 276 -5.04 -2.75 19.48
N GLU A 277 -4.13 -3.65 19.09
CA GLU A 277 -2.94 -4.01 19.87
C GLU A 277 -1.66 -3.38 19.30
N ASP A 278 -1.76 -2.49 18.30
CA ASP A 278 -0.60 -1.83 17.68
C ASP A 278 -0.10 -0.65 18.54
N HIS A 279 0.50 -1.02 19.66
CA HIS A 279 1.15 -0.10 20.60
C HIS A 279 2.62 0.18 20.23
N GLY A 280 3.03 -0.17 19.01
CA GLY A 280 4.38 0.09 18.51
C GLY A 280 4.66 1.58 18.29
N ASP A 281 5.94 1.93 18.28
CA ASP A 281 6.42 3.30 18.11
C ASP A 281 7.67 3.30 17.21
N SER A 282 7.43 3.15 15.90
CA SER A 282 8.48 2.90 14.92
C SER A 282 9.12 4.16 14.32
N ASP A 283 8.49 5.33 14.48
CA ASP A 283 9.03 6.62 14.00
C ASP A 283 9.50 7.48 15.19
N PRO A 284 10.84 7.60 15.41
CA PRO A 284 11.40 8.31 16.55
C PRO A 284 11.51 9.83 16.33
N GLN A 285 11.18 10.36 15.15
CA GLN A 285 11.32 11.79 14.86
C GLN A 285 10.35 12.61 15.70
N CYS A 286 10.77 13.81 16.14
CA CYS A 286 9.94 14.65 17.00
C CYS A 286 8.59 15.00 16.34
N GLN A 287 8.56 15.19 15.02
CA GLN A 287 7.35 15.46 14.25
C GLN A 287 6.34 14.29 14.30
N ALA A 288 6.82 13.04 14.40
CA ALA A 288 5.93 11.90 14.60
C ALA A 288 5.43 11.83 16.05
N LYS A 289 6.23 12.30 17.02
CA LYS A 289 5.84 12.35 18.44
C LYS A 289 4.73 13.34 18.72
N THR A 290 4.62 14.41 17.94
CA THR A 290 3.52 15.37 18.10
C THR A 290 2.15 14.76 17.82
N GLN A 291 2.11 13.61 17.14
CA GLN A 291 0.89 12.91 16.71
C GLN A 291 0.39 11.88 17.73
N GLY A 292 1.24 11.44 18.67
CA GLY A 292 0.94 10.38 19.65
C GLY A 292 2.12 9.43 19.90
N ASN A 293 2.04 8.66 20.99
CA ASN A 293 3.15 7.81 21.43
C ASN A 293 3.20 6.45 20.72
N THR A 294 2.08 5.97 20.19
CA THR A 294 1.97 4.68 19.52
C THR A 294 1.27 4.81 18.17
N HIS A 295 1.41 3.83 17.27
CA HIS A 295 0.69 3.80 16.00
C HIS A 295 -0.82 3.92 16.19
N LEU A 296 -1.39 3.19 17.17
CA LEU A 296 -2.81 3.27 17.51
C LEU A 296 -3.20 4.67 18.01
N GLU A 297 -2.45 5.27 18.94
CA GLU A 297 -2.72 6.62 19.43
C GLU A 297 -2.68 7.65 18.29
N ARG A 298 -1.66 7.58 17.42
CA ARG A 298 -1.54 8.46 16.24
C ARG A 298 -2.78 8.36 15.35
N GLY A 299 -3.29 7.15 15.14
CA GLY A 299 -4.54 6.92 14.41
C GLY A 299 -5.75 7.54 15.09
N GLN A 300 -5.90 7.34 16.40
CA GLN A 300 -7.02 7.89 17.16
C GLN A 300 -7.04 9.42 17.12
N TYR A 301 -5.89 10.06 17.28
CA TYR A 301 -5.80 11.52 17.17
C TYR A 301 -5.99 12.01 15.74
N PHE A 302 -5.52 11.27 14.73
CA PHE A 302 -5.75 11.63 13.33
C PHE A 302 -7.25 11.61 13.00
N VAL A 303 -7.99 10.61 13.48
CA VAL A 303 -9.44 10.53 13.34
C VAL A 303 -10.13 11.68 14.08
N SER A 304 -9.67 12.01 15.29
CA SER A 304 -10.17 13.20 16.02
C SER A 304 -9.95 14.49 15.23
N MET A 305 -8.77 14.66 14.62
CA MET A 305 -8.46 15.81 13.77
C MET A 305 -9.41 15.88 12.56
N LEU A 306 -9.72 14.75 11.91
CA LEU A 306 -10.72 14.73 10.82
C LEU A 306 -12.11 15.19 11.29
N GLU A 307 -12.55 14.72 12.47
CA GLU A 307 -13.83 15.16 13.07
C GLU A 307 -13.85 16.67 13.34
N ASP A 308 -12.75 17.22 13.87
CA ASP A 308 -12.61 18.65 14.15
C ASP A 308 -12.53 19.50 12.86
N MET A 309 -12.03 18.93 11.76
CA MET A 309 -11.97 19.56 10.43
C MET A 309 -13.31 19.55 9.67
N GLY A 310 -14.39 19.05 10.28
CA GLY A 310 -15.72 19.02 9.67
C GLY A 310 -16.30 17.63 9.45
N GLY A 311 -15.73 16.60 10.10
CA GLY A 311 -16.19 15.22 10.04
C GLY A 311 -15.31 14.34 9.16
N ILE A 312 -15.37 13.02 9.41
CA ILE A 312 -14.77 12.03 8.50
C ILE A 312 -15.34 12.23 7.09
N PRO A 313 -14.51 12.39 6.03
CA PRO A 313 -15.00 12.61 4.67
C PRO A 313 -15.91 11.48 4.19
N ASN A 314 -16.91 11.79 3.36
CA ASN A 314 -17.96 10.83 2.97
C ASN A 314 -17.44 9.55 2.28
N CYS A 315 -16.32 9.64 1.57
CA CYS A 315 -15.68 8.50 0.90
C CYS A 315 -14.57 7.84 1.75
N THR A 316 -14.46 8.23 3.02
CA THR A 316 -13.49 7.69 3.97
C THR A 316 -14.16 6.74 4.95
N VAL A 317 -13.57 5.57 5.16
CA VAL A 317 -13.96 4.60 6.19
C VAL A 317 -12.82 4.44 7.18
N VAL A 318 -13.16 4.28 8.46
CA VAL A 318 -12.21 4.06 9.55
C VAL A 318 -12.59 2.78 10.28
N ASP A 319 -11.66 1.84 10.32
CA ASP A 319 -11.82 0.54 10.96
C ASP A 319 -10.83 0.35 12.12
N TRP A 320 -11.27 -0.30 13.19
CA TRP A 320 -10.43 -0.69 14.32
C TRP A 320 -10.45 -2.21 14.44
N VAL A 321 -9.30 -2.85 14.28
CA VAL A 321 -9.19 -4.30 14.11
C VAL A 321 -8.78 -4.94 15.44
N PRO A 322 -9.67 -5.71 16.09
CA PRO A 322 -9.37 -6.32 17.39
C PRO A 322 -8.29 -7.39 17.27
N ASP A 323 -7.52 -7.56 18.35
CA ASP A 323 -6.54 -8.63 18.54
C ASP A 323 -5.36 -8.64 17.55
N ILE A 324 -5.15 -7.55 16.79
CA ILE A 324 -4.04 -7.40 15.84
C ILE A 324 -3.13 -6.26 16.26
N ALA A 325 -1.82 -6.52 16.26
CA ALA A 325 -0.78 -5.54 16.57
C ALA A 325 -0.16 -4.98 15.28
N HIS A 326 1.14 -4.67 15.28
CA HIS A 326 1.90 -4.25 14.09
C HIS A 326 2.24 -5.43 13.16
N ASP A 327 1.21 -6.16 12.73
CA ASP A 327 1.33 -7.40 11.94
C ASP A 327 0.64 -7.25 10.59
N ALA A 328 1.44 -7.23 9.52
CA ALA A 328 0.95 -7.16 8.15
C ALA A 328 0.03 -8.35 7.83
N PHE A 329 0.50 -9.58 8.07
CA PHE A 329 -0.28 -10.79 7.76
C PHE A 329 -1.61 -10.80 8.50
N GLY A 330 -1.62 -10.43 9.78
CA GLY A 330 -2.84 -10.24 10.55
C GLY A 330 -3.78 -9.21 9.91
N MET A 331 -3.28 -8.00 9.62
CA MET A 331 -4.10 -6.94 9.03
C MET A 331 -4.68 -7.34 7.66
N MET A 332 -3.90 -7.95 6.78
CA MET A 332 -4.37 -8.45 5.47
C MET A 332 -5.39 -9.58 5.62
N ALA A 333 -5.17 -10.52 6.55
CA ALA A 333 -6.08 -11.64 6.79
C ALA A 333 -7.36 -11.27 7.56
N SER A 334 -7.42 -10.09 8.18
CA SER A 334 -8.61 -9.60 8.87
C SER A 334 -9.78 -9.37 7.91
N ASN A 335 -11.01 -9.29 8.44
CA ASN A 335 -12.20 -8.98 7.63
C ASN A 335 -12.01 -7.73 6.78
N VAL A 336 -11.43 -6.66 7.36
CA VAL A 336 -11.23 -5.40 6.63
C VAL A 336 -10.14 -5.48 5.57
N GLY A 337 -9.19 -6.40 5.70
CA GLY A 337 -8.18 -6.68 4.69
C GLY A 337 -8.70 -7.56 3.56
N VAL A 338 -9.42 -8.63 3.91
CA VAL A 338 -10.15 -9.49 2.97
C VAL A 338 -11.12 -8.66 2.09
N ASP A 339 -11.72 -7.62 2.66
CA ASP A 339 -12.57 -6.68 1.93
C ASP A 339 -11.87 -5.97 0.77
N LYS A 340 -10.53 -5.88 0.77
CA LYS A 340 -9.78 -5.22 -0.30
C LYS A 340 -9.52 -6.14 -1.49
N VAL A 341 -9.63 -7.45 -1.30
CA VAL A 341 -9.47 -8.47 -2.36
C VAL A 341 -10.80 -9.08 -2.81
N ARG A 342 -11.94 -8.57 -2.31
CA ARG A 342 -13.28 -8.97 -2.78
C ARG A 342 -13.98 -7.85 -3.55
N ILE A 343 -14.89 -8.21 -4.46
CA ILE A 343 -15.89 -7.28 -4.98
C ILE A 343 -17.16 -7.48 -4.18
N SER A 344 -17.57 -6.46 -3.43
CA SER A 344 -18.89 -6.49 -2.81
C SER A 344 -19.96 -6.52 -3.90
N THR A 345 -20.61 -7.67 -4.07
CA THR A 345 -21.87 -7.74 -4.81
C THR A 345 -22.92 -7.02 -3.97
N TYR A 346 -23.24 -5.78 -4.34
CA TYR A 346 -24.42 -5.09 -3.84
C TYR A 346 -25.70 -5.61 -4.50
#